data_AF-A0A6B2UF77-F1
#
_entry.id   AF-A0A6B2UF77-F1
#
_cell.length_a   1.000
_cell.length_b   1.000
_cell.length_c   1.000
_cell.angle_alpha   90.00
_cell.angle_beta   90.00
_cell.angle_gamma   90.00
#
_symmetry.space_group_name_H-M   'P 1'
#
loop_
_entity.id
_entity.type
_entity.pdbx_description
1 polymer ?
#
loop_
_entity_poly.entity_id
_entity_poly.type
_entity_poly.pdbx_seq_one_letter_code
_entity_poly.pdbx_strand_id
1 'polypeptide(L)'
;MLRPRCTPPFTTPPFYDVTRSAFVEAKDLHKGDLLQTPTGTAEITGLRLYHAHSTTYDLTVGELHTYYVVAGTTPVLVHNCGGARFEVDSSGVASDLENPVTATVPYNRATHYGGSQTNGPGGRAARTAGEGQPCPECGATVTAGTAHAPVPEHDPPLVLYYYRGGGSAMTNAERRAYARNDGINEAACQVCQRSQGAEMAKVSKAIKRNLEL
;
A
#
# COMPACT_ATOMS: atom_id res chain seq x y z
N MET A 1 12.25 -13.67 16.07
CA MET A 1 11.11 -12.81 16.47
C MET A 1 9.87 -13.32 15.76
N LEU A 2 8.89 -13.83 16.52
CA LEU A 2 7.57 -14.20 16.00
C LEU A 2 6.85 -12.89 15.64
N ARG A 3 6.53 -12.70 14.36
CA ARG A 3 5.62 -11.63 13.94
C ARG A 3 4.20 -12.07 14.33
N PRO A 4 3.48 -11.34 15.21
CA PRO A 4 2.10 -11.69 15.53
C PRO A 4 1.27 -11.63 14.24
N ARG A 5 0.47 -12.68 13.98
CA ARG A 5 -0.44 -12.71 12.83
C ARG A 5 -1.72 -11.99 13.23
N CYS A 6 -2.04 -10.90 12.54
CA CYS A 6 -3.29 -10.17 12.69
C CYS A 6 -4.37 -10.73 11.76
N THR A 7 -5.58 -10.89 12.27
CA THR A 7 -6.82 -11.24 11.56
C THR A 7 -7.71 -9.99 11.49
N PRO A 8 -8.17 -9.51 10.31
CA PRO A 8 -9.01 -8.30 10.20
C PRO A 8 -10.51 -8.64 10.41
N PRO A 9 -11.44 -7.67 10.61
CA PRO A 9 -11.37 -6.37 11.29
C PRO A 9 -12.47 -6.22 12.40
N PHE A 10 -12.87 -7.29 13.09
CA PHE A 10 -13.95 -7.25 14.12
C PHE A 10 -13.59 -7.91 15.44
N THR A 11 -12.31 -8.06 15.75
CA THR A 11 -11.86 -8.90 16.86
C THR A 11 -11.28 -8.07 17.99
N THR A 12 -11.82 -8.30 19.17
CA THR A 12 -11.29 -7.95 20.48
C THR A 12 -9.75 -7.95 20.52
N PRO A 13 -9.09 -6.96 21.16
CA PRO A 13 -7.64 -6.89 21.18
C PRO A 13 -7.05 -8.18 21.78
N PRO A 14 -6.03 -8.80 21.15
CA PRO A 14 -5.42 -10.00 21.68
C PRO A 14 -4.60 -9.70 22.95
N PHE A 15 -4.57 -10.68 23.85
CA PHE A 15 -3.82 -10.66 25.11
C PHE A 15 -2.59 -11.56 24.99
N TYR A 16 -1.50 -11.19 25.66
CA TYR A 16 -0.34 -12.08 25.72
C TYR A 16 -0.55 -13.17 26.77
N ASP A 17 -0.78 -14.39 26.30
CA ASP A 17 -0.90 -15.61 27.10
C ASP A 17 0.48 -16.28 27.22
N VAL A 18 1.02 -16.25 28.43
CA VAL A 18 2.32 -16.84 28.80
C VAL A 18 2.27 -18.36 28.67
N THR A 19 1.13 -19.00 28.96
CA THR A 19 0.95 -20.46 28.84
C THR A 19 1.20 -20.92 27.40
N ARG A 20 0.75 -20.13 26.43
CA ARG A 20 0.91 -20.41 24.99
C ARG A 20 2.10 -19.67 24.37
N SER A 21 2.76 -18.80 25.14
CA SER A 21 3.83 -17.90 24.67
C SER A 21 3.44 -17.15 23.38
N ALA A 22 2.20 -16.68 23.32
CA ALA A 22 1.62 -16.09 22.12
C ALA A 22 0.58 -15.01 22.45
N PHE A 23 0.35 -14.13 21.48
CA PHE A 23 -0.85 -13.27 21.48
C PHE A 23 -2.06 -14.11 21.05
N VAL A 24 -3.09 -14.12 21.88
CA VAL A 24 -4.31 -14.91 21.71
C VAL A 24 -5.50 -13.95 21.66
N GLU A 25 -6.39 -14.12 20.68
CA GLU A 25 -7.62 -13.32 20.63
C GLU A 25 -8.45 -13.53 21.91
N ALA A 26 -9.11 -12.48 22.40
CA ALA A 26 -9.86 -12.56 23.66
C ALA A 26 -10.90 -13.69 23.70
N LYS A 27 -11.47 -14.03 22.53
CA LYS A 27 -12.45 -15.11 22.37
C LYS A 27 -11.86 -16.52 22.53
N ASP A 28 -10.55 -16.67 22.36
CA ASP A 28 -9.82 -17.94 22.36
C ASP A 28 -9.06 -18.19 23.68
N LEU A 29 -9.24 -17.30 24.66
CA LEU A 29 -8.74 -17.45 26.03
C LEU A 29 -9.60 -18.44 26.82
N HIS A 30 -8.96 -19.16 27.73
CA HIS A 30 -9.59 -20.16 28.58
C HIS A 30 -9.28 -19.92 30.05
N LYS A 31 -10.15 -20.46 30.92
CA LYS A 31 -9.89 -20.50 32.36
C LYS A 31 -8.59 -21.28 32.62
N GLY A 32 -7.69 -20.72 33.43
CA GLY A 32 -6.38 -21.27 33.73
C GLY A 32 -5.23 -20.77 32.84
N ASP A 33 -5.53 -20.01 31.76
CA ASP A 33 -4.47 -19.32 31.01
C ASP A 33 -3.83 -18.23 31.89
N LEU A 34 -2.53 -17.98 31.65
CA LEU A 34 -1.74 -17.01 32.40
C LEU A 34 -1.45 -15.79 31.53
N LEU A 35 -2.04 -14.65 31.86
CA LEU A 35 -1.80 -13.40 31.14
C LEU A 35 -0.58 -12.66 31.71
N GLN A 36 0.20 -12.04 30.82
CA GLN A 36 1.32 -11.20 31.21
C GLN A 36 0.84 -9.91 31.88
N THR A 37 1.45 -9.61 33.04
CA THR A 37 1.32 -8.35 33.77
C THR A 37 2.69 -7.66 33.85
N PRO A 38 2.77 -6.37 34.26
CA PRO A 38 4.05 -5.67 34.39
C PRO A 38 5.03 -6.31 35.38
N THR A 39 4.52 -7.06 36.37
CA THR A 39 5.31 -7.59 37.49
C THR A 39 5.25 -9.12 37.61
N GLY A 40 4.62 -9.82 36.66
CA GLY A 40 4.43 -11.27 36.74
C GLY A 40 3.27 -11.74 35.86
N THR A 41 2.47 -12.67 36.35
CA THR A 41 1.33 -13.25 35.61
C THR A 41 0.03 -13.16 36.41
N ALA A 42 -1.10 -13.13 35.69
CA ALA A 42 -2.44 -13.21 36.26
C ALA A 42 -3.21 -14.38 35.62
N GLU A 43 -3.81 -15.24 36.44
CA GLU A 43 -4.60 -16.38 35.97
C GLU A 43 -6.04 -15.97 35.64
N ILE A 44 -6.55 -16.45 34.50
CA ILE A 44 -7.96 -16.29 34.14
C ILE A 44 -8.81 -17.25 34.99
N THR A 45 -9.62 -16.70 35.91
CA THR A 45 -10.50 -17.51 36.78
C THR A 45 -11.86 -17.82 36.15
N GLY A 46 -12.24 -17.09 35.09
CA GLY A 46 -13.45 -17.32 34.32
C GLY A 46 -13.59 -16.31 33.17
N LEU A 47 -14.41 -16.66 32.18
CA LEU A 47 -14.73 -15.78 31.05
C LEU A 47 -16.24 -15.53 31.00
N ARG A 48 -16.61 -14.30 30.68
CA ARG A 48 -18.00 -13.92 30.41
C ARG A 48 -18.03 -13.11 29.13
N LEU A 49 -18.69 -13.65 28.11
CA LEU A 49 -18.98 -12.89 26.90
C LEU A 49 -20.00 -11.80 27.24
N TYR A 50 -19.69 -10.57 26.87
CA TYR A 50 -20.52 -9.41 27.15
C TYR A 50 -20.83 -8.67 25.85
N HIS A 51 -22.12 -8.54 25.54
CA HIS A 51 -22.60 -7.77 24.40
C HIS A 51 -23.19 -6.46 24.91
N ALA A 52 -22.57 -5.35 24.53
CA ALA A 52 -23.09 -4.01 24.77
C ALA A 52 -22.75 -3.09 23.60
N HIS A 53 -23.63 -2.14 23.34
CA HIS A 53 -23.37 -1.03 22.43
C HIS A 53 -22.70 0.10 23.22
N SER A 54 -21.39 -0.02 23.39
CA SER A 54 -20.56 0.99 24.07
C SER A 54 -19.49 1.50 23.11
N THR A 55 -19.17 2.79 23.18
CA THR A 55 -17.99 3.33 22.50
C THR A 55 -16.73 2.77 23.15
N THR A 56 -15.92 2.06 22.37
CA THR A 56 -14.60 1.57 22.78
C THR A 56 -13.52 2.47 22.18
N TYR A 57 -12.49 2.76 22.97
CA TYR A 57 -11.33 3.53 22.52
C TYR A 57 -10.15 2.60 22.29
N ASP A 58 -9.33 2.96 21.32
CA ASP A 58 -8.08 2.27 21.02
C ASP A 58 -6.93 3.27 20.98
N LEU A 59 -5.72 2.81 21.30
CA LEU A 59 -4.51 3.60 21.42
C LEU A 59 -3.50 3.16 20.37
N THR A 60 -3.15 4.06 19.46
CA THR A 60 -1.99 3.87 18.59
C THR A 60 -0.71 4.05 19.40
N VAL A 61 -0.09 2.93 19.78
CA VAL A 61 1.24 2.90 20.39
C VAL A 61 2.25 2.62 19.28
N GLY A 62 3.38 3.33 19.26
CA GLY A 62 4.44 3.12 18.25
C GLY A 62 5.05 1.71 18.29
N GLU A 63 6.00 1.45 17.39
CA GLU A 63 6.80 0.22 17.17
C GLU A 63 6.22 -1.12 17.64
N LEU A 64 6.16 -1.38 18.95
CA LEU A 64 5.72 -2.65 19.50
C LEU A 64 4.18 -2.84 19.45
N HIS A 65 3.42 -1.76 19.28
CA HIS A 65 1.94 -1.77 19.25
C HIS A 65 1.33 -2.56 20.43
N THR A 66 1.94 -2.49 21.61
CA THR A 66 1.46 -3.18 22.84
C THR A 66 1.38 -2.21 23.99
N TYR A 67 0.34 -2.32 24.80
CA TYR A 67 0.17 -1.53 26.03
C TYR A 67 -0.50 -2.35 27.13
N TYR A 68 -0.44 -1.84 28.36
CA TYR A 68 -1.18 -2.41 29.48
C TYR A 68 -2.54 -1.72 29.60
N VAL A 69 -3.62 -2.50 29.68
CA VAL A 69 -4.95 -2.03 30.09
C VAL A 69 -5.25 -2.49 31.50
N VAL A 70 -5.93 -1.66 32.29
CA VAL A 70 -6.31 -2.01 33.66
C VAL A 70 -7.71 -2.63 33.67
N ALA A 71 -7.78 -3.94 33.89
CA ALA A 71 -9.02 -4.67 34.11
C ALA A 71 -9.33 -4.74 35.61
N GLY A 72 -10.27 -3.89 36.08
CA GLY A 72 -10.51 -3.70 37.51
C GLY A 72 -9.30 -3.05 38.18
N THR A 73 -8.47 -3.84 38.87
CA THR A 73 -7.20 -3.41 39.48
C THR A 73 -5.97 -4.11 38.87
N THR A 74 -6.17 -4.97 37.86
CA THR A 74 -5.11 -5.82 37.29
C THR A 74 -4.68 -5.29 35.92
N PRO A 75 -3.42 -4.90 35.71
CA PRO A 75 -2.91 -4.51 34.40
C PRO A 75 -2.59 -5.76 33.57
N VAL A 76 -3.08 -5.82 32.33
CA VAL A 76 -2.85 -6.92 31.39
C VAL A 76 -2.28 -6.42 30.07
N LEU A 77 -1.29 -7.12 29.53
CA LEU A 77 -0.62 -6.75 28.27
C LEU A 77 -1.51 -7.11 27.07
N VAL A 78 -1.90 -6.09 26.31
CA VAL A 78 -2.67 -6.22 25.07
C VAL A 78 -1.86 -5.74 23.87
N HIS A 79 -2.17 -6.30 22.70
CA HIS A 79 -1.63 -5.84 21.44
C HIS A 79 -2.72 -5.12 20.63
N ASN A 80 -2.39 -3.94 20.11
CA ASN A 80 -3.21 -3.24 19.15
C ASN A 80 -2.98 -3.81 17.76
N CYS A 81 -4.01 -4.44 17.18
CA CYS A 81 -4.01 -4.89 15.80
C CYS A 81 -4.70 -3.86 14.90
N GLY A 82 -3.95 -3.24 14.01
CA GLY A 82 -4.47 -2.31 13.01
C GLY A 82 -3.45 -1.26 12.63
N GLY A 83 -2.52 -1.60 11.73
CA GLY A 83 -1.67 -0.58 11.13
C GLY A 83 -2.57 0.39 10.34
N ALA A 84 -2.48 1.67 10.63
CA ALA A 84 -3.08 2.66 9.74
C ALA A 84 -2.41 2.51 8.37
N ARG A 85 -3.19 2.24 7.31
CA ARG A 85 -2.63 2.32 5.95
C ARG A 85 -2.35 3.77 5.58
N PHE A 86 -3.16 4.69 6.10
CA PHE A 86 -3.01 6.11 5.87
C PHE A 86 -2.86 6.85 7.19
N GLU A 87 -1.85 7.69 7.29
CA GLU A 87 -1.75 8.71 8.34
C GLU A 87 -2.03 10.08 7.75
N VAL A 88 -2.62 10.98 8.53
CA VAL A 88 -2.80 12.38 8.15
C VAL A 88 -2.07 13.21 9.19
N ASP A 89 -1.10 14.01 8.75
CA ASP A 89 -0.36 14.89 9.66
C ASP A 89 -1.17 16.15 10.02
N SER A 90 -0.64 16.96 10.95
CA SER A 90 -1.28 18.21 11.38
C SER A 90 -1.42 19.26 10.27
N SER A 91 -0.76 19.07 9.13
CA SER A 91 -0.89 19.92 7.94
C SER A 91 -1.98 19.42 6.97
N GLY A 92 -2.61 18.28 7.27
CA GLY A 92 -3.65 17.66 6.44
C GLY A 92 -3.08 16.83 5.29
N VAL A 93 -1.78 16.50 5.31
CA VAL A 93 -1.16 15.65 4.30
C VAL A 93 -1.40 14.19 4.67
N ALA A 94 -2.08 13.47 3.76
CA ALA A 94 -2.29 12.03 3.86
C ALA A 94 -1.11 11.25 3.27
N SER A 95 -0.49 10.38 4.06
CA SER A 95 0.62 9.50 3.67
C SER A 95 0.15 8.04 3.63
N ASP A 96 0.45 7.30 2.56
CA ASP A 96 0.25 5.85 2.48
C ASP A 96 1.47 5.16 3.11
N LEU A 97 1.27 4.55 4.28
CA LEU A 97 2.31 3.90 5.08
C LEU A 97 2.79 2.58 4.46
N GLU A 98 1.99 1.96 3.60
CA GLU A 98 2.38 0.74 2.87
C GLU A 98 3.08 1.07 1.55
N ASN A 99 2.75 2.20 0.92
CA ASN A 99 3.33 2.66 -0.35
C ASN A 99 3.82 4.11 -0.25
N PRO A 100 4.84 4.37 0.60
CA PRO A 100 5.31 5.72 0.83
C PRO A 100 5.92 6.30 -0.44
N VAL A 101 5.72 7.60 -0.66
CA VAL A 101 6.47 8.29 -1.70
C VAL A 101 7.88 8.55 -1.17
N THR A 102 8.87 7.85 -1.73
CA THR A 102 10.28 7.94 -1.29
C THR A 102 11.13 8.88 -2.15
N ALA A 103 10.55 9.45 -3.21
CA ALA A 103 11.28 10.33 -4.11
C ALA A 103 11.59 11.68 -3.45
N THR A 104 12.86 12.07 -3.49
CA THR A 104 13.35 13.38 -3.00
C THR A 104 13.50 14.41 -4.12
N VAL A 105 13.24 14.03 -5.37
CA VAL A 105 13.36 14.89 -6.55
C VAL A 105 12.06 14.79 -7.35
N PRO A 106 11.55 15.91 -7.91
CA PRO A 106 10.42 15.88 -8.82
C PRO A 106 10.62 14.90 -9.99
N TYR A 107 9.55 14.20 -10.35
CA TYR A 107 9.51 13.43 -11.59
C TYR A 107 9.74 14.35 -12.79
N ASN A 108 10.72 13.99 -13.62
CA ASN A 108 10.94 14.53 -14.95
C ASN A 108 11.16 13.38 -15.94
N ARG A 109 10.24 13.24 -16.90
CA ARG A 109 10.27 12.17 -17.91
C ARG A 109 11.55 12.17 -18.76
N ALA A 110 12.03 13.35 -19.17
CA ALA A 110 13.19 13.47 -20.03
C ALA A 110 14.47 13.11 -19.26
N THR A 111 14.66 13.69 -18.07
CA THR A 111 15.82 13.43 -17.21
C THR A 111 15.87 11.97 -16.78
N HIS A 112 14.78 11.46 -16.21
CA HIS A 112 14.75 10.16 -15.56
C HIS A 112 14.61 8.99 -16.54
N TYR A 113 13.93 9.20 -17.67
CA TYR A 113 13.58 8.13 -18.61
C TYR A 113 13.99 8.40 -20.07
N GLY A 114 14.65 9.51 -20.38
CA GLY A 114 15.30 9.74 -21.68
C GLY A 114 14.39 10.06 -22.88
N GLY A 115 13.11 10.41 -22.67
CA GLY A 115 12.23 11.00 -23.68
C GLY A 115 11.81 10.13 -24.89
N SER A 116 12.23 8.87 -24.98
CA SER A 116 11.91 7.95 -26.08
C SER A 116 11.74 6.51 -25.60
N GLN A 117 10.87 6.33 -24.60
CA GLN A 117 10.67 5.06 -23.90
C GLN A 117 10.05 4.00 -24.81
N THR A 118 9.13 4.40 -25.69
CA THR A 118 8.31 3.47 -26.50
C THR A 118 8.80 3.33 -27.96
N ASN A 119 9.97 3.91 -28.29
CA ASN A 119 10.57 3.84 -29.63
C ASN A 119 11.46 2.60 -29.82
N GLY A 120 11.67 1.81 -28.76
CA GLY A 120 12.47 0.59 -28.79
C GLY A 120 11.72 -0.65 -29.31
N PRO A 121 12.38 -1.82 -29.28
CA PRO A 121 11.79 -3.10 -29.65
C PRO A 121 10.52 -3.44 -28.85
N GLY A 122 10.51 -3.23 -27.52
CA GLY A 122 9.34 -3.49 -26.67
C GLY A 122 8.12 -2.67 -27.08
N GLY A 123 8.29 -1.36 -27.30
CA GLY A 123 7.20 -0.52 -27.79
C GLY A 123 6.74 -0.85 -29.23
N ARG A 124 7.63 -1.35 -30.10
CA ARG A 124 7.21 -1.87 -31.41
C ARG A 124 6.38 -3.15 -31.26
N ALA A 125 6.82 -4.08 -30.42
CA ALA A 125 6.10 -5.32 -30.15
C ALA A 125 4.71 -5.05 -29.57
N ALA A 126 4.59 -4.15 -28.59
CA ALA A 126 3.30 -3.76 -28.01
C ALA A 126 2.34 -3.17 -29.06
N ARG A 127 2.83 -2.29 -29.95
CA ARG A 127 2.00 -1.75 -31.04
C ARG A 127 1.48 -2.84 -31.97
N THR A 128 2.36 -3.75 -32.38
CA THR A 128 1.98 -4.87 -33.24
C THR A 128 0.98 -5.80 -32.56
N ALA A 129 1.18 -6.08 -31.26
CA ALA A 129 0.29 -6.95 -30.49
C ALA A 129 -1.10 -6.32 -30.25
N GLY A 130 -1.17 -5.00 -30.10
CA GLY A 130 -2.42 -4.28 -29.87
C GLY A 130 -3.26 -4.05 -31.13
N GLU A 131 -2.68 -4.12 -32.33
CA GLU A 131 -3.42 -3.87 -33.57
C GLU A 131 -4.59 -4.87 -33.73
N GLY A 132 -5.80 -4.35 -33.94
CA GLY A 132 -7.02 -5.14 -34.06
C GLY A 132 -7.58 -5.69 -32.74
N GLN A 133 -6.87 -5.53 -31.63
CA GLN A 133 -7.35 -5.97 -30.32
C GLN A 133 -8.30 -4.93 -29.69
N PRO A 134 -9.22 -5.34 -28.81
CA PRO A 134 -9.98 -4.39 -28.00
C PRO A 134 -9.02 -3.63 -27.06
N CYS A 135 -9.21 -2.32 -26.95
CA CYS A 135 -8.49 -1.51 -25.98
C CYS A 135 -8.81 -2.01 -24.55
N PRO A 136 -7.81 -2.28 -23.71
CA PRO A 136 -8.04 -2.77 -22.34
C PRO A 136 -8.84 -1.80 -21.46
N GLU A 137 -8.78 -0.50 -21.78
CA GLU A 137 -9.44 0.56 -20.98
C GLU A 137 -10.88 0.85 -21.42
N CYS A 138 -11.18 0.82 -22.72
CA CYS A 138 -12.48 1.25 -23.25
C CYS A 138 -13.18 0.25 -24.16
N GLY A 139 -12.54 -0.89 -24.48
CA GLY A 139 -13.09 -1.94 -25.34
C GLY A 139 -13.15 -1.61 -26.83
N ALA A 140 -12.87 -0.37 -27.25
CA ALA A 140 -12.84 0.01 -28.66
C ALA A 140 -11.72 -0.75 -29.40
N THR A 141 -11.99 -1.21 -30.62
CA THR A 141 -10.98 -1.84 -31.46
C THR A 141 -9.85 -0.87 -31.77
N VAL A 142 -8.64 -1.30 -31.50
CA VAL A 142 -7.43 -0.53 -31.72
C VAL A 142 -7.02 -0.67 -33.20
N THR A 143 -6.81 0.46 -33.87
CA THR A 143 -6.51 0.47 -35.32
C THR A 143 -5.55 1.60 -35.69
N ALA A 144 -4.43 1.27 -36.30
CA ALA A 144 -3.42 2.22 -36.75
C ALA A 144 -4.00 3.30 -37.69
N GLY A 145 -3.53 4.53 -37.53
CA GLY A 145 -3.99 5.68 -38.33
C GLY A 145 -5.34 6.28 -37.89
N THR A 146 -5.99 5.70 -36.87
CA THR A 146 -7.25 6.23 -36.31
C THR A 146 -7.02 6.93 -34.97
N ALA A 147 -8.07 7.57 -34.43
CA ALA A 147 -8.05 8.08 -33.06
C ALA A 147 -7.80 6.97 -32.02
N HIS A 148 -8.11 5.71 -32.33
CA HIS A 148 -7.86 4.54 -31.49
C HIS A 148 -6.59 3.78 -31.91
N ALA A 149 -5.58 4.47 -32.43
CA ALA A 149 -4.30 3.83 -32.77
C ALA A 149 -3.62 3.19 -31.54
N PRO A 150 -2.88 2.08 -31.72
CA PRO A 150 -2.17 1.41 -30.63
C PRO A 150 -1.04 2.28 -30.10
N VAL A 151 -0.99 2.48 -28.78
CA VAL A 151 0.09 3.16 -28.09
C VAL A 151 0.61 2.24 -26.97
N PRO A 152 1.92 1.95 -26.91
CA PRO A 152 2.48 1.15 -25.82
C PRO A 152 2.26 1.82 -24.49
N GLU A 153 1.83 1.04 -23.51
CA GLU A 153 1.50 1.52 -22.18
C GLU A 153 2.48 0.99 -21.14
N HIS A 154 2.79 1.84 -20.16
CA HIS A 154 3.57 1.43 -19.00
C HIS A 154 2.65 1.02 -17.88
N ASP A 155 2.87 -0.16 -17.32
CA ASP A 155 2.09 -0.65 -16.18
C ASP A 155 3.03 -1.12 -15.03
N PRO A 156 3.07 -0.39 -13.89
CA PRO A 156 2.34 0.86 -13.64
C PRO A 156 2.88 2.02 -14.50
N PRO A 157 2.07 3.10 -14.69
CA PRO A 157 2.51 4.29 -15.40
C PRO A 157 3.82 4.84 -14.82
N LEU A 158 4.74 5.33 -15.67
CA LEU A 158 6.10 5.72 -15.25
C LEU A 158 6.12 6.76 -14.11
N VAL A 159 5.11 7.64 -14.02
CA VAL A 159 4.98 8.59 -12.92
C VAL A 159 4.76 7.85 -11.59
N LEU A 160 3.84 6.88 -11.57
CA LEU A 160 3.58 6.05 -10.38
C LEU A 160 4.75 5.13 -10.06
N TYR A 161 5.36 4.53 -11.09
CA TYR A 161 6.56 3.72 -10.90
C TYR A 161 7.70 4.53 -10.24
N TYR A 162 7.92 5.77 -10.70
CA TYR A 162 8.93 6.66 -10.12
C TYR A 162 8.65 6.98 -8.64
N TYR A 163 7.41 7.37 -8.31
CA TYR A 163 7.10 7.84 -6.96
C TYR A 163 6.86 6.70 -5.96
N ARG A 164 6.30 5.57 -6.40
CA ARG A 164 5.80 4.50 -5.51
C ARG A 164 6.30 3.10 -5.88
N GLY A 165 6.70 2.88 -7.13
CA GLY A 165 7.18 1.56 -7.61
C GLY A 165 8.67 1.32 -7.42
N GLY A 166 9.37 2.14 -6.62
CA GLY A 166 10.82 2.04 -6.40
C GLY A 166 11.67 2.69 -7.50
N GLY A 167 11.05 3.27 -8.54
CA GLY A 167 11.77 3.90 -9.64
C GLY A 167 12.66 5.07 -9.22
N SER A 168 12.34 5.78 -8.14
CA SER A 168 13.16 6.87 -7.57
C SER A 168 14.55 6.40 -7.09
N ALA A 169 14.64 5.18 -6.54
CA ALA A 169 15.86 4.59 -6.01
C ALA A 169 16.80 4.05 -7.10
N MET A 170 16.28 3.83 -8.31
CA MET A 170 17.05 3.36 -9.46
C MET A 170 17.88 4.48 -10.09
N THR A 171 18.99 4.09 -10.72
CA THR A 171 19.75 4.97 -11.61
C THR A 171 18.92 5.33 -12.86
N ASN A 172 19.28 6.44 -13.52
CA ASN A 172 18.68 6.81 -14.80
C ASN A 172 18.85 5.73 -15.88
N ALA A 173 19.95 4.98 -15.86
CA ALA A 173 20.19 3.91 -16.81
C ALA A 173 19.19 2.76 -16.62
N GLU A 174 19.00 2.31 -15.38
CA GLU A 174 18.05 1.25 -15.06
C GLU A 174 16.61 1.68 -15.34
N ARG A 175 16.24 2.92 -14.98
CA ARG A 175 14.92 3.49 -15.32
C ARG A 175 14.65 3.48 -16.82
N ARG A 176 15.65 3.83 -17.64
CA ARG A 176 15.54 3.80 -19.11
C ARG A 176 15.42 2.38 -19.64
N ALA A 177 16.12 1.41 -19.04
CA ALA A 177 16.01 0.01 -19.42
C ALA A 177 14.60 -0.53 -19.12
N TYR A 178 14.11 -0.31 -17.90
CA TYR A 178 12.74 -0.64 -17.48
C TYR A 178 11.72 -0.05 -18.45
N ALA A 179 11.76 1.27 -18.68
CA ALA A 179 10.78 1.94 -19.51
C ALA A 179 10.82 1.55 -21.01
N ARG A 180 11.89 0.89 -21.49
CA ARG A 180 11.97 0.44 -22.89
C ARG A 180 11.57 -1.01 -23.08
N ASN A 181 11.61 -1.80 -22.01
CA ASN A 181 11.44 -3.24 -22.03
C ASN A 181 10.39 -3.62 -20.98
N ASP A 182 10.84 -3.96 -19.77
CA ASP A 182 10.05 -4.63 -18.72
C ASP A 182 8.85 -3.85 -18.22
N GLY A 183 8.86 -2.52 -18.39
CA GLY A 183 7.74 -1.68 -17.99
C GLY A 183 6.62 -1.60 -19.02
N ILE A 184 6.78 -2.16 -20.22
CA ILE A 184 5.76 -2.13 -21.29
C ILE A 184 5.04 -3.49 -21.31
N ASN A 185 3.80 -3.52 -20.82
CA ASN A 185 3.03 -4.77 -20.71
C ASN A 185 2.11 -4.99 -21.91
N GLU A 186 1.49 -3.93 -22.44
CA GLU A 186 0.55 -4.01 -23.58
C GLU A 186 0.42 -2.66 -24.31
N ALA A 187 -0.52 -2.58 -25.27
CA ALA A 187 -0.89 -1.32 -25.93
C ALA A 187 -2.35 -0.97 -25.66
N ALA A 188 -2.57 0.28 -25.23
CA ALA A 188 -3.89 0.89 -25.13
C ALA A 188 -4.17 1.78 -26.36
N CYS A 189 -5.42 2.18 -26.55
CA CYS A 189 -5.76 3.13 -27.61
C CYS A 189 -5.28 4.55 -27.27
N GLN A 190 -4.96 5.34 -28.30
CA GLN A 190 -4.44 6.70 -28.13
C GLN A 190 -5.37 7.64 -27.33
N VAL A 191 -6.69 7.46 -27.39
CA VAL A 191 -7.65 8.25 -26.59
C VAL A 191 -7.46 7.99 -25.10
N CYS A 192 -7.47 6.72 -24.69
CA CYS A 192 -7.30 6.31 -23.30
C CYS A 192 -5.92 6.68 -22.76
N GLN A 193 -4.87 6.49 -23.57
CA GLN A 193 -3.51 6.87 -23.21
C GLN A 193 -3.37 8.37 -22.92
N ARG A 194 -4.01 9.23 -23.71
CA ARG A 194 -4.02 10.69 -23.46
C ARG A 194 -4.76 11.04 -22.17
N SER A 195 -5.88 10.38 -21.91
CA SER A 195 -6.64 10.57 -20.67
C SER A 195 -5.81 10.15 -19.45
N GLN A 196 -5.17 8.98 -19.50
CA GLN A 196 -4.29 8.49 -18.45
C GLN A 196 -3.11 9.45 -18.22
N GLY A 197 -2.49 9.96 -19.29
CA GLY A 197 -1.44 10.97 -19.20
C GLY A 197 -1.88 12.27 -18.52
N ALA A 198 -3.11 12.73 -18.78
CA ALA A 198 -3.68 13.89 -18.10
C ALA A 198 -3.89 13.64 -16.60
N GLU A 199 -4.37 12.45 -16.22
CA GLU A 199 -4.48 12.06 -14.82
C GLU A 199 -3.12 11.96 -14.14
N MET A 200 -2.11 11.37 -14.79
CA MET A 200 -0.76 11.27 -14.24
C MET A 200 -0.11 12.66 -14.04
N ALA A 201 -0.43 13.64 -14.88
CA ALA A 201 0.00 15.02 -14.67
C ALA A 201 -0.62 15.63 -13.40
N LYS A 202 -1.91 15.38 -13.13
CA LYS A 202 -2.58 15.81 -11.90
C LYS A 202 -1.97 15.13 -10.67
N VAL A 203 -1.75 13.82 -10.73
CA VAL A 203 -1.12 13.04 -9.65
C VAL A 203 0.28 13.58 -9.34
N SER A 204 1.13 13.77 -10.36
CA SER A 204 2.47 14.33 -10.17
C SER A 204 2.44 15.72 -9.55
N LYS A 205 1.50 16.59 -9.97
CA LYS A 205 1.33 17.93 -9.38
C LYS A 205 0.92 17.85 -7.90
N ALA A 206 0.01 16.95 -7.55
CA ALA A 206 -0.42 16.75 -6.17
C ALA A 206 0.73 16.25 -5.28
N ILE A 207 1.52 15.29 -5.76
CA ILE A 207 2.69 14.78 -5.03
C ILE A 207 3.72 15.88 -4.79
N LYS A 208 4.07 16.67 -5.82
CA LYS A 208 5.02 17.79 -5.68
C LYS A 208 4.56 18.80 -4.62
N ARG A 209 3.28 19.18 -4.66
CA ARG A 209 2.69 20.09 -3.68
C ARG A 209 2.73 19.53 -2.26
N ASN A 210 2.41 18.25 -2.09
CA ASN A 210 2.32 17.62 -0.77
C ASN A 210 3.70 17.31 -0.14
N LEU A 211 4.75 17.19 -0.95
CA LEU A 211 6.10 16.87 -0.50
C LEU A 211 7.07 18.07 -0.56
N GLU A 212 6.55 19.28 -0.84
CA GLU A 212 7.33 20.50 -1.02
C GLU A 212 8.50 20.37 -2.03
N LEU A 213 8.30 19.55 -3.08
CA LEU A 213 9.29 19.28 -4.13
C LEU A 213 9.18 20.22 -5.35
#